data_AF-A0A482ZFR7-F1
#
_entry.id   AF-A0A482ZFR7-F1
#
_cell.length_a   1.000
_cell.length_b   1.000
_cell.length_c   1.000
_cell.angle_alpha   90.00
_cell.angle_beta   90.00
_cell.angle_gamma   90.00
#
_symmetry.space_group_name_H-M   'P 1'
#
loop_
_entity.id
_entity.type
_entity.pdbx_description
1 polymer ?
#
loop_
_entity_poly.entity_id
_entity_poly.type
_entity_poly.pdbx_seq_one_letter_code
_entity_poly.pdbx_strand_id
1 'polypeptide(L)'
;MKLVLVCSALCVVIMSSFVAATDPMDCEKCDPDLCAPTGDCKCESYLDECGCCEICYRCPGEECSHIARDKCYGGVCKSKEGADPIDAINKPGVCQ
;
A
#
# COMPACT_ATOMS: atom_id res chain seq x y z
N MET A 1 39.78 9.79 16.12
CA MET A 1 39.75 8.70 15.11
C MET A 1 38.69 7.62 15.42
N LYS A 2 38.64 7.04 16.63
CA LYS A 2 37.63 6.01 16.98
C LYS A 2 36.17 6.49 16.86
N LEU A 3 35.87 7.71 17.31
CA LEU A 3 34.52 8.27 17.24
C LEU A 3 34.03 8.50 15.79
N VAL A 4 34.95 8.92 14.90
CA VAL A 4 34.65 9.17 13.48
C VAL A 4 34.34 7.86 12.74
N LEU A 5 35.07 6.78 13.06
CA LEU A 5 34.81 5.44 12.52
C LEU A 5 33.47 4.87 13.01
N VAL A 6 33.12 5.10 14.28
CA VAL A 6 31.82 4.67 14.82
C VAL A 6 30.67 5.43 14.17
N CYS A 7 30.78 6.75 14.01
CA CYS A 7 29.76 7.54 13.32
C CYS A 7 29.61 7.13 11.85
N SER A 8 30.71 6.89 11.12
CA SER A 8 30.61 6.47 9.71
C SER A 8 30.00 5.08 9.57
N ALA A 9 30.35 4.15 10.46
CA ALA A 9 29.75 2.81 10.47
C ALA A 9 28.24 2.86 10.76
N LEU A 10 27.81 3.70 11.71
CA LEU A 10 26.40 3.88 12.03
C LEU A 10 25.61 4.43 10.84
N CYS A 11 26.15 5.44 10.15
CA CYS A 11 25.52 6.01 8.95
C CYS A 11 25.35 4.98 7.83
N VAL A 12 26.34 4.10 7.62
CA VAL A 12 26.26 3.04 6.60
C VAL A 12 25.16 2.03 6.95
N VAL A 13 25.05 1.61 8.21
CA VAL A 13 24.00 0.68 8.65
C VAL A 13 22.61 1.29 8.45
N ILE A 14 22.43 2.55 8.88
CA ILE A 14 21.16 3.27 8.73
C ILE A 14 20.78 3.41 7.25
N MET A 15 21.70 3.84 6.39
CA MET A 15 21.48 3.96 4.95
C MET A 15 21.13 2.60 4.31
N SER A 16 21.78 1.52 4.72
CA SER A 16 21.50 0.17 4.19
C SER A 16 20.12 -0.37 4.58
N SER A 17 19.59 -0.02 5.76
CA SER A 17 18.22 -0.40 6.14
C SER A 17 17.13 0.30 5.33
N PHE A 18 17.40 1.47 4.75
CA PHE A 18 16.42 2.17 3.90
C PHE A 18 16.29 1.56 2.50
N VAL A 19 17.31 0.84 2.02
CA VAL A 19 17.29 0.23 0.67
C VAL A 19 16.18 -0.81 0.55
N ALA A 20 15.98 -1.63 1.59
CA ALA A 20 14.96 -2.68 1.60
C ALA A 20 13.52 -2.15 1.51
N ALA A 21 13.28 -0.86 1.74
CA ALA A 21 11.96 -0.25 1.61
C ALA A 21 11.68 0.33 0.22
N THR A 22 12.70 0.41 -0.65
CA THR A 22 12.59 0.98 -2.00
C THR A 22 12.77 -0.05 -3.12
N ASP A 23 13.08 -1.30 -2.77
CA ASP A 23 13.17 -2.37 -3.75
C ASP A 23 11.78 -2.67 -4.34
N PRO A 24 11.69 -2.96 -5.65
CA PRO A 24 10.45 -3.41 -6.25
C PRO A 24 9.94 -4.66 -5.52
N MET A 25 8.62 -4.79 -5.36
CA MET A 25 8.02 -5.98 -4.74
C MET A 25 8.51 -7.24 -5.47
N ASP A 26 9.21 -8.11 -4.74
CA ASP A 26 9.63 -9.43 -5.21
C ASP A 26 8.44 -10.38 -5.14
N CYS A 27 7.65 -10.42 -6.22
CA CYS A 27 6.47 -11.29 -6.30
C CYS A 27 6.81 -12.78 -6.47
N GLU A 28 8.07 -13.19 -6.60
CA GLU A 28 8.43 -14.62 -6.70
C GLU A 28 8.32 -15.36 -5.36
N LYS A 29 8.38 -14.63 -4.24
CA LYS A 29 8.27 -15.19 -2.89
C LYS A 29 6.90 -14.88 -2.29
N CYS A 30 5.84 -15.48 -2.85
CA CYS A 30 4.54 -15.48 -2.21
C CYS A 30 4.52 -16.48 -1.05
N ASP A 31 4.24 -16.00 0.15
CA ASP A 31 3.93 -16.82 1.32
C ASP A 31 2.50 -16.49 1.79
N PRO A 32 1.50 -17.33 1.42
CA PRO A 32 0.11 -17.10 1.78
C PRO A 32 -0.13 -17.07 3.29
N ASP A 33 0.72 -17.70 4.10
CA ASP A 33 0.57 -17.75 5.55
C ASP A 33 0.92 -16.39 6.21
N LEU A 34 1.63 -15.51 5.49
CA LEU A 34 1.91 -14.15 5.93
C LEU A 34 0.83 -13.14 5.51
N CYS A 35 -0.14 -13.56 4.69
CA CYS A 35 -1.24 -12.71 4.28
C CYS A 35 -2.15 -12.39 5.47
N ALA A 36 -2.64 -11.15 5.51
CA ALA A 36 -3.69 -10.79 6.45
C ALA A 36 -4.93 -11.65 6.16
N PRO A 37 -5.59 -12.22 7.17
CA PRO A 37 -6.78 -13.04 6.95
C PRO A 37 -7.89 -12.19 6.33
N THR A 38 -8.31 -12.58 5.15
CA THR A 38 -9.39 -11.93 4.41
C THR A 38 -10.70 -12.52 4.92
N GLY A 39 -11.48 -11.72 5.64
CA GLY A 39 -12.81 -12.12 6.11
C GLY A 39 -13.83 -12.17 4.97
N ASP A 40 -15.11 -12.32 5.30
CA ASP A 40 -16.19 -12.33 4.31
C ASP A 40 -16.29 -10.97 3.59
N CYS A 41 -15.84 -10.92 2.34
CA CYS A 41 -15.89 -9.72 1.51
C CYS A 41 -17.33 -9.42 1.07
N LYS A 42 -17.77 -8.19 1.31
CA LYS A 42 -19.14 -7.74 1.01
C LYS A 42 -19.44 -7.58 -0.50
N CYS A 43 -18.42 -7.34 -1.32
CA CYS A 43 -18.54 -7.06 -2.75
C CYS A 43 -17.37 -7.69 -3.53
N GLU A 44 -17.14 -8.98 -3.26
CA GLU A 44 -16.07 -9.80 -3.82
C GLU A 44 -14.66 -9.46 -3.31
N SER A 45 -13.73 -10.35 -3.62
CA SER A 45 -12.30 -10.24 -3.33
C SER A 45 -11.47 -10.19 -4.62
N TYR A 46 -10.21 -9.78 -4.48
CA TYR A 46 -9.21 -9.81 -5.52
C TYR A 46 -7.85 -10.20 -4.93
N LEU A 47 -6.96 -10.73 -5.76
CA LEU A 47 -5.58 -10.94 -5.36
C LEU A 47 -4.78 -9.65 -5.50
N ASP A 48 -3.84 -9.43 -4.57
CA ASP A 48 -2.90 -8.32 -4.60
C ASP A 48 -2.10 -8.22 -5.91
N GLU A 49 -1.22 -7.22 -6.02
CA GLU A 49 -0.46 -7.00 -7.26
C GLU A 49 0.47 -8.16 -7.63
N CYS A 50 0.83 -9.00 -6.66
CA CYS A 50 1.64 -10.20 -6.86
C CYS A 50 0.80 -11.46 -7.08
N GLY A 51 -0.54 -11.38 -7.01
CA GLY A 51 -1.41 -12.54 -7.10
C GLY A 51 -1.37 -13.44 -5.86
N CYS A 52 -0.91 -12.94 -4.71
CA CYS A 52 -0.62 -13.72 -3.53
C CYS A 52 -1.74 -13.64 -2.48
N CYS A 53 -1.92 -12.46 -1.89
CA CYS A 53 -2.89 -12.26 -0.82
C CYS A 53 -4.25 -11.87 -1.37
N GLU A 54 -5.31 -12.46 -0.81
CA GLU A 54 -6.68 -12.06 -1.09
C GLU A 54 -7.01 -10.76 -0.34
N ILE A 55 -7.67 -9.82 -1.01
CA ILE A 55 -8.04 -8.51 -0.47
C ILE A 55 -9.48 -8.24 -0.88
N CYS A 56 -10.31 -7.71 0.03
CA CYS A 56 -11.67 -7.31 -0.33
C CYS A 56 -11.68 -6.03 -1.18
N TYR A 57 -12.54 -5.99 -2.19
CA TYR A 57 -12.89 -4.71 -2.81
C TYR A 57 -13.61 -3.80 -1.82
N ARG A 58 -13.49 -2.48 -2.04
CA ARG A 58 -14.41 -1.48 -1.48
C ARG A 58 -15.70 -1.47 -2.30
N CYS A 59 -16.84 -1.44 -1.63
CA CYS A 59 -18.13 -1.53 -2.32
C CYS A 59 -18.53 -0.17 -2.92
N PRO A 60 -19.40 -0.14 -3.94
CA PRO A 60 -19.92 1.11 -4.48
C PRO A 60 -20.48 2.01 -3.37
N GLY A 61 -20.05 3.27 -3.34
CA GLY A 61 -20.43 4.25 -2.33
C GLY A 61 -19.61 4.23 -1.03
N GLU A 62 -18.72 3.25 -0.81
CA GLU A 62 -17.82 3.24 0.34
C GLU A 62 -16.63 4.18 0.13
N GLU A 63 -16.07 4.65 1.25
CA GLU A 63 -14.84 5.43 1.23
C GLU A 63 -13.66 4.58 0.73
N CYS A 64 -12.77 5.21 -0.03
CA CYS A 64 -11.58 4.58 -0.57
C CYS A 64 -10.37 5.51 -0.45
N SER A 65 -9.18 4.94 -0.28
CA SER A 65 -7.93 5.70 -0.16
C SER A 65 -7.06 5.56 -1.40
N HIS A 66 -6.67 6.69 -1.99
CA HIS A 66 -5.72 6.74 -3.09
C HIS A 66 -4.30 6.35 -2.64
N ILE A 67 -3.92 6.71 -1.41
CA ILE A 67 -2.61 6.38 -0.83
C ILE A 67 -2.50 4.89 -0.54
N ALA A 68 -3.56 4.29 0.03
CA ALA A 68 -3.61 2.85 0.27
C ALA A 68 -3.86 2.04 -1.02
N ARG A 69 -4.17 2.73 -2.12
CA ARG A 69 -4.49 2.12 -3.43
C ARG A 69 -5.66 1.14 -3.34
N ASP A 70 -6.67 1.49 -2.55
CA ASP A 70 -7.90 0.71 -2.43
C ASP A 70 -8.53 0.48 -3.81
N LYS A 71 -8.94 -0.75 -4.10
CA LYS A 71 -9.69 -1.07 -5.32
C LYS A 71 -11.18 -1.09 -5.04
N CYS A 72 -11.95 -0.46 -5.92
CA CYS A 72 -13.40 -0.43 -5.87
C CYS A 72 -14.00 -1.53 -6.73
N TYR A 73 -15.05 -2.19 -6.25
CA TYR A 73 -15.78 -3.17 -7.06
C TYR A 73 -16.55 -2.47 -8.18
N GLY A 74 -16.22 -2.80 -9.43
CA GLY A 74 -16.93 -2.31 -10.62
C GLY A 74 -16.74 -0.82 -10.93
N GLY A 75 -15.78 -0.14 -10.30
CA GLY A 75 -15.58 1.31 -10.45
C GLY A 75 -14.18 1.77 -10.04
N VAL A 76 -14.02 3.08 -9.82
CA VAL A 76 -12.76 3.69 -9.39
C VAL A 76 -12.96 4.53 -8.13
N CYS A 77 -11.89 4.70 -7.38
CA CYS A 77 -11.89 5.66 -6.29
C CYS A 77 -11.92 7.09 -6.85
N LYS A 78 -12.96 7.86 -6.56
CA LYS A 78 -13.06 9.27 -6.98
C LYS A 78 -12.93 10.20 -5.80
N SER A 79 -12.03 11.17 -5.91
CA SER A 79 -11.93 12.29 -4.97
C SER A 79 -13.19 13.15 -5.00
N LYS A 80 -13.40 13.95 -3.95
CA LYS A 80 -14.49 14.93 -3.91
C LYS A 80 -14.37 15.93 -5.07
N GLU A 81 -15.51 16.28 -5.65
CA GLU A 81 -15.55 17.25 -6.75
C GLU A 81 -14.99 18.60 -6.30
N GLY A 82 -14.13 19.19 -7.14
CA GLY A 82 -13.44 20.45 -6.84
C GLY A 82 -12.30 20.35 -5.82
N ALA A 83 -11.91 19.15 -5.39
CA ALA A 83 -10.71 18.97 -4.57
C ALA A 83 -9.47 19.48 -5.31
N ASP A 84 -8.59 20.19 -4.61
CA ASP A 84 -7.27 20.50 -5.14
C ASP A 84 -6.42 19.22 -5.27
N PRO A 85 -5.34 19.23 -6.06
CA PRO A 85 -4.56 18.02 -6.32
C PRO A 85 -3.96 17.36 -5.07
N ILE A 86 -3.63 18.14 -4.03
CA ILE A 86 -3.07 17.61 -2.78
C ILE A 86 -4.18 16.91 -2.00
N ASP A 87 -5.33 17.56 -1.87
CA ASP A 87 -6.50 16.98 -1.22
C ASP A 87 -7.04 15.74 -1.95
N ALA A 88 -7.02 15.76 -3.28
CA ALA A 88 -7.49 14.65 -4.10
C ALA A 88 -6.75 13.33 -3.81
N ILE A 89 -5.47 13.42 -3.45
CA ILE A 89 -4.63 12.26 -3.11
C ILE A 89 -4.72 11.94 -1.61
N ASN A 90 -4.67 12.96 -0.75
CA ASN A 90 -4.51 12.77 0.69
C ASN A 90 -5.82 12.55 1.45
N LYS A 91 -6.97 12.94 0.87
CA LYS A 91 -8.28 12.74 1.49
C LYS A 91 -8.97 11.51 0.91
N PRO A 92 -9.81 10.81 1.71
CA PRO A 92 -10.62 9.72 1.20
C PRO A 92 -11.50 10.15 0.03
N GLY A 93 -11.54 9.31 -1.00
CA GLY A 93 -12.51 9.36 -2.08
C GLY A 93 -13.71 8.46 -1.80
N VAL A 94 -14.52 8.25 -2.81
CA VAL A 94 -15.68 7.33 -2.79
C VAL A 94 -15.64 6.43 -4.02
N CYS A 95 -15.98 5.16 -3.86
CA CYS A 95 -16.09 4.22 -4.97
C CYS A 95 -17.30 4.52 -5.87
N GLN A 96 -17.03 4.82 -7.15
CA GLN A 96 -18.03 5.21 -8.15
C GLN A 96 -17.68 4.79 -9.57
#